data_AF-A0A2E1ATV8-F1
#
_entry.id   AF-A0A2E1ATV8-F1
#
_cell.length_a   1.000
_cell.length_b   1.000
_cell.length_c   1.000
_cell.angle_alpha   90.00
_cell.angle_beta   90.00
_cell.angle_gamma   90.00
#
_symmetry.space_group_name_H-M   'P 1'
#
loop_
_entity.id
_entity.type
_entity.pdbx_description
1 polymer ?
#
loop_
_entity_poly.entity_id
_entity_poly.type
_entity_poly.pdbx_seq_one_letter_code
_entity_poly.pdbx_strand_id
1 'polypeptide(L)'
;MWYIFSVIVLLVGLWYLVITRKINPDNYFKHRADPATFTYLNINPYKGGMRVSANLDNDYHMLPSGKMSYSINNGYRLKEAEYSFEVNENNTFKLIQLQDNTSMVLGEVVEKKFIEHTNTYLYKIKLPDEYQGIHEYARGMFPYYVPVQFTMMSSGGMRYSHEERSIVISPKGDTLKLYHNYGYMDSGEKSGIYKGR
;
A
#
# COMPACT_ATOMS: atom_id res chain seq x y z
N MET A 1 6.08 -7.36 -47.94
CA MET A 1 5.05 -8.29 -47.40
C MET A 1 5.63 -9.20 -46.32
N TRP A 2 6.64 -10.03 -46.61
CA TRP A 2 7.23 -10.94 -45.61
C TRP A 2 7.82 -10.23 -44.38
N TYR A 3 8.55 -9.13 -44.57
CA TYR A 3 9.07 -8.33 -43.46
C TYR A 3 7.96 -7.77 -42.56
N ILE A 4 6.82 -7.37 -43.14
CA ILE A 4 5.67 -6.86 -42.38
C ILE A 4 5.06 -7.99 -41.56
N PHE A 5 4.90 -9.18 -42.15
CA PHE A 5 4.39 -10.35 -41.46
C PHE A 5 5.31 -10.77 -40.29
N SER A 6 6.63 -10.80 -40.51
CA SER A 6 7.60 -11.11 -39.44
C SER A 6 7.54 -10.13 -38.29
N VAL A 7 7.37 -8.83 -38.57
CA VAL A 7 7.23 -7.79 -37.53
C VAL A 7 5.94 -8.00 -36.72
N ILE A 8 4.81 -8.31 -37.37
CA ILE A 8 3.54 -8.57 -36.69
C ILE A 8 3.66 -9.77 -35.74
N VAL A 9 4.21 -10.89 -36.21
CA VAL A 9 4.39 -12.10 -35.40
C VAL A 9 5.25 -11.81 -34.17
N LEU A 10 6.33 -11.03 -34.33
CA LEU A 10 7.21 -10.65 -33.24
C LEU A 10 6.49 -9.77 -32.21
N LEU A 11 5.69 -8.79 -32.64
CA LEU A 11 4.91 -7.94 -31.74
C LEU A 11 3.84 -8.72 -30.97
N VAL A 12 3.13 -9.64 -31.62
CA VAL A 12 2.15 -10.52 -30.96
C VAL A 12 2.83 -11.42 -29.94
N GLY A 13 3.98 -11.99 -30.29
CA GLY A 13 4.80 -12.80 -29.36
C GLY A 13 5.23 -12.00 -28.13
N LEU A 14 5.77 -10.79 -28.32
CA LEU A 14 6.17 -9.90 -27.22
C LEU A 14 4.96 -9.54 -26.33
N TRP A 15 3.83 -9.20 -26.94
CA TRP A 15 2.59 -8.88 -26.22
C TRP A 15 2.12 -10.06 -25.36
N TYR A 16 2.14 -11.27 -25.91
CA TYR A 16 1.81 -12.49 -25.17
C TYR A 16 2.76 -12.71 -23.98
N LEU A 17 4.07 -12.51 -24.16
CA LEU A 17 5.05 -12.64 -23.07
C LEU A 17 4.83 -11.61 -21.95
N VAL A 18 4.39 -10.40 -22.29
CA VAL A 18 4.03 -9.35 -21.32
C VAL A 18 2.75 -9.71 -20.56
N ILE A 19 1.67 -10.09 -21.26
CA ILE A 19 0.39 -10.45 -20.64
C ILE A 19 0.54 -11.64 -19.69
N THR A 20 1.33 -12.63 -20.09
CA THR A 20 1.61 -13.84 -19.28
C THR A 20 2.71 -13.61 -18.24
N ARG A 21 3.25 -12.39 -18.14
CA ARG A 21 4.30 -11.96 -17.20
C ARG A 21 5.56 -12.81 -17.23
N LYS A 22 5.86 -13.43 -18.39
CA LYS A 22 7.17 -14.01 -18.67
C LYS A 22 8.24 -12.92 -18.83
N ILE A 23 7.82 -11.75 -19.30
CA ILE A 23 8.60 -10.51 -19.23
C ILE A 23 7.80 -9.54 -18.36
N ASN A 24 8.45 -8.92 -17.38
CA ASN A 24 7.82 -7.94 -16.50
C ASN A 24 8.29 -6.51 -16.82
N PRO A 25 7.55 -5.76 -17.66
CA PRO A 25 7.91 -4.39 -17.99
C PRO A 25 7.56 -3.38 -16.88
N ASP A 26 6.76 -3.76 -15.87
CA ASP A 26 6.22 -2.82 -14.87
C ASP A 26 7.32 -2.18 -14.01
N ASN A 27 8.48 -2.82 -13.89
CA ASN A 27 9.64 -2.29 -13.16
C ASN A 27 10.23 -1.05 -13.84
N TYR A 28 10.09 -0.94 -15.16
CA TYR A 28 10.63 0.15 -15.98
C TYR A 28 9.54 1.14 -16.41
N PHE A 29 8.33 0.64 -16.65
CA PHE A 29 7.22 1.41 -17.20
C PHE A 29 6.08 1.47 -16.18
N LYS A 30 6.15 2.47 -15.30
CA LYS A 30 5.13 2.76 -14.30
C LYS A 30 4.74 4.21 -14.28
N HIS A 31 3.45 4.47 -14.11
CA HIS A 31 2.93 5.78 -13.80
C HIS A 31 2.95 5.98 -12.29
N ARG A 32 3.62 7.02 -11.83
CA ARG A 32 3.63 7.45 -10.43
C ARG A 32 2.65 8.60 -10.28
N ALA A 33 1.81 8.53 -9.26
CA ALA A 33 1.05 9.68 -8.81
C ALA A 33 1.98 10.62 -8.03
N ASP A 34 1.62 11.91 -7.97
CA ASP A 34 2.32 12.85 -7.11
C ASP A 34 2.18 12.42 -5.64
N PRO A 35 3.26 12.53 -4.83
CA PRO A 35 3.19 12.19 -3.41
C PRO A 35 2.13 13.03 -2.68
N ALA A 36 1.34 12.38 -1.85
CA ALA A 36 0.34 13.04 -1.02
C ALA A 36 0.80 13.07 0.44
N THR A 37 0.77 14.24 1.06
CA THR A 37 1.07 14.37 2.50
C THR A 37 -0.15 14.03 3.33
N PHE A 38 0.06 13.38 4.49
CA PHE A 38 -1.00 13.09 5.45
C PHE A 38 -0.57 13.41 6.87
N THR A 39 -1.54 13.78 7.71
CA THR A 39 -1.35 14.09 9.13
C THR A 39 -2.08 13.11 10.05
N TYR A 40 -2.89 12.21 9.49
CA TYR A 40 -3.62 11.22 10.25
C TYR A 40 -3.37 9.80 9.71
N LEU A 41 -3.31 8.84 10.63
CA LEU A 41 -3.31 7.40 10.36
C LEU A 41 -4.58 6.77 10.91
N ASN A 42 -5.10 5.78 10.21
CA ASN A 42 -6.17 4.93 10.69
C ASN A 42 -5.61 3.55 11.01
N ILE A 43 -5.84 3.04 12.22
CA ILE A 43 -5.41 1.70 12.65
C ILE A 43 -6.63 0.90 13.07
N ASN A 44 -6.83 -0.25 12.42
CA ASN A 44 -7.89 -1.20 12.72
C ASN A 44 -7.27 -2.56 13.05
N PRO A 45 -7.08 -2.92 14.32
CA PRO A 45 -6.67 -4.26 14.73
C PRO A 45 -7.80 -5.25 14.43
N TYR A 46 -7.44 -6.50 14.14
CA TYR A 46 -8.38 -7.60 13.91
C TYR A 46 -7.71 -8.93 14.27
N LYS A 47 -8.47 -10.02 14.28
CA LYS A 47 -7.92 -11.35 14.58
C LYS A 47 -6.82 -11.73 13.58
N GLY A 48 -5.57 -11.78 14.02
CA GLY A 48 -4.39 -12.08 13.20
C GLY A 48 -3.52 -10.87 12.82
N GLY A 49 -3.84 -9.65 13.28
CA GLY A 49 -2.96 -8.49 13.09
C GLY A 49 -3.68 -7.16 13.17
N MET A 50 -3.19 -6.19 12.39
CA MET A 50 -3.81 -4.89 12.26
C MET A 50 -3.68 -4.35 10.84
N ARG A 51 -4.64 -3.53 10.45
CA ARG A 51 -4.63 -2.79 9.20
C ARG A 51 -4.31 -1.33 9.51
N VAL A 52 -3.28 -0.80 8.86
CA VAL A 52 -2.89 0.61 8.96
C VAL A 52 -3.17 1.27 7.62
N SER A 53 -3.82 2.43 7.59
CA SER A 53 -3.93 3.24 6.37
C SER A 53 -3.60 4.70 6.64
N ALA A 54 -3.00 5.36 5.64
CA ALA A 54 -2.92 6.81 5.63
C ALA A 54 -4.32 7.38 5.45
N ASN A 55 -4.69 8.36 6.26
CA ASN A 55 -5.93 9.09 6.09
C ASN A 55 -5.64 10.27 5.16
N LEU A 56 -6.05 10.13 3.91
CA LEU A 56 -5.86 11.13 2.87
C LEU A 56 -7.19 11.86 2.69
N ASP A 57 -7.17 13.19 2.74
CA ASP A 57 -8.38 14.02 2.59
C ASP A 57 -9.08 13.81 1.24
N ASN A 58 -8.37 13.24 0.26
CA ASN A 58 -8.90 12.82 -1.04
C ASN A 58 -8.78 11.30 -1.19
N ASP A 59 -9.79 10.57 -0.73
CA ASP A 59 -9.93 9.10 -0.90
C ASP A 59 -9.92 8.65 -2.39
N TYR A 60 -9.99 9.60 -3.32
CA TYR A 60 -10.12 9.39 -4.75
C TYR A 60 -9.23 10.35 -5.55
N HIS A 61 -8.26 9.81 -6.29
CA HIS A 61 -7.72 10.54 -7.44
C HIS A 61 -8.76 10.49 -8.58
N MET A 62 -9.49 11.59 -8.77
CA MET A 62 -10.27 11.79 -9.98
C MET A 62 -9.32 12.10 -11.14
N LEU A 63 -9.41 11.33 -12.22
CA LEU A 63 -8.77 11.72 -13.47
C LEU A 63 -9.45 13.00 -14.00
N PRO A 64 -8.75 13.84 -14.78
CA PRO A 64 -9.37 14.97 -15.50
C PRO A 64 -10.55 14.57 -16.39
N SER A 65 -10.69 13.28 -16.70
CA SER A 65 -11.80 12.68 -17.43
C SER A 65 -13.05 12.40 -16.58
N GLY A 66 -13.09 12.80 -15.31
CA GLY A 66 -14.20 12.55 -14.39
C GLY A 66 -14.33 11.09 -13.93
N LYS A 67 -13.36 10.23 -14.26
CA LYS A 67 -13.35 8.81 -13.88
C LYS A 67 -12.53 8.61 -12.59
N MET A 68 -13.13 7.90 -11.64
CA MET A 68 -12.51 7.49 -10.38
C MET A 68 -11.49 6.37 -10.64
N SER A 69 -10.20 6.61 -10.37
CA SER A 69 -9.16 5.64 -10.74
C SER A 69 -8.89 4.58 -9.67
N TYR A 70 -9.14 4.87 -8.39
CA TYR A 70 -8.67 4.02 -7.31
C TYR A 70 -9.22 4.47 -5.94
N SER A 71 -9.49 3.53 -5.03
CA SER A 71 -9.70 3.81 -3.61
C SER A 71 -8.40 3.52 -2.88
N ILE A 72 -7.80 4.54 -2.27
CA ILE A 72 -6.48 4.46 -1.62
C ILE A 72 -6.54 3.71 -0.26
N ASN A 73 -7.72 3.19 0.11
CA ASN A 73 -7.95 2.57 1.42
C ASN A 73 -7.62 1.07 1.50
N ASN A 74 -6.69 0.58 0.70
CA ASN A 74 -6.11 -0.75 0.88
C ASN A 74 -5.05 -0.72 1.99
N GLY A 75 -5.50 -0.52 3.23
CA GLY A 75 -4.57 -0.42 4.36
C GLY A 75 -3.59 -1.60 4.45
N TYR A 76 -2.35 -1.28 4.84
CA TYR A 76 -1.22 -2.16 5.05
C TYR A 76 -1.50 -3.15 6.18
N ARG A 77 -1.25 -4.43 5.93
CA ARG A 77 -1.42 -5.48 6.93
C ARG A 77 -0.13 -5.67 7.72
N LEU A 78 -0.20 -5.42 9.02
CA LEU A 78 0.84 -5.77 9.98
C LEU A 78 0.38 -7.00 10.74
N LYS A 79 1.16 -8.08 10.72
CA LYS A 79 0.79 -9.36 11.35
C LYS A 79 1.02 -9.31 12.85
N GLU A 80 0.14 -9.94 13.61
CA GLU A 80 0.23 -10.02 15.08
C GLU A 80 1.53 -10.68 15.58
N ALA A 81 2.06 -11.64 14.82
CA ALA A 81 3.34 -12.28 15.13
C ALA A 81 4.56 -11.36 14.94
N GLU A 82 4.40 -10.26 14.21
CA GLU A 82 5.49 -9.34 13.84
C GLU A 82 5.36 -7.97 14.54
N TYR A 83 4.13 -7.58 14.91
CA TYR A 83 3.84 -6.24 15.45
C TYR A 83 2.85 -6.29 16.61
N SER A 84 3.08 -5.41 17.58
CA SER A 84 2.13 -5.08 18.64
C SER A 84 1.97 -3.55 18.76
N PHE A 85 1.01 -3.12 19.56
CA PHE A 85 0.82 -1.70 19.84
C PHE A 85 0.46 -1.46 21.30
N GLU A 86 0.77 -0.26 21.76
CA GLU A 86 0.43 0.23 23.10
C GLU A 86 -0.23 1.60 22.95
N VAL A 87 -1.28 1.84 23.74
CA VAL A 87 -1.87 3.17 23.92
C VAL A 87 -1.70 3.53 25.39
N ASN A 88 -0.92 4.57 25.67
CA ASN A 88 -0.67 5.00 27.04
C ASN A 88 -1.84 5.83 27.61
N GLU A 89 -1.75 6.22 28.88
CA GLU A 89 -2.75 7.03 29.58
C GLU A 89 -2.97 8.41 28.94
N ASN A 90 -1.99 8.92 28.20
CA ASN A 90 -2.06 10.20 27.47
C ASN A 90 -2.59 10.02 26.03
N ASN A 91 -3.28 8.92 25.74
CA ASN A 91 -3.76 8.56 24.40
C ASN A 91 -2.66 8.52 23.32
N THR A 92 -1.39 8.37 23.70
CA THR A 92 -0.30 8.27 22.73
C THR A 92 -0.23 6.85 22.19
N PHE A 93 -0.29 6.72 20.87
CA PHE A 93 -0.16 5.45 20.17
C PHE A 93 1.31 5.14 19.85
N LYS A 94 1.76 3.98 20.29
CA LYS A 94 3.10 3.44 20.02
C LYS A 94 2.99 2.13 19.29
N LEU A 95 3.63 2.03 18.13
CA LEU A 95 3.77 0.79 17.37
C LEU A 95 5.09 0.12 17.73
N ILE A 96 5.07 -1.20 17.89
CA ILE A 96 6.23 -2.02 18.28
C ILE A 96 6.38 -3.14 17.27
N GLN A 97 7.59 -3.32 16.75
CA GLN A 97 7.99 -4.45 15.92
C GLN A 97 8.63 -5.50 16.85
N LEU A 98 8.05 -6.69 16.89
CA LEU A 98 8.37 -7.72 17.89
C LEU A 98 9.73 -8.39 17.64
N GLN A 99 10.17 -8.47 16.39
CA GLN A 99 11.41 -9.18 16.02
C GLN A 99 12.66 -8.60 16.69
N ASP A 100 12.74 -7.27 16.78
CA ASP A 100 13.90 -6.53 17.28
C ASP A 100 13.53 -5.57 18.42
N ASN A 101 12.27 -5.64 18.88
CA ASN A 101 11.68 -4.75 19.88
C ASN A 101 11.84 -3.25 19.51
N THR A 102 11.99 -2.95 18.23
CA THR A 102 12.02 -1.56 17.76
C THR A 102 10.62 -0.97 17.88
N SER A 103 10.55 0.30 18.26
CA SER A 103 9.26 0.95 18.44
C SER A 103 9.28 2.39 18.00
N MET A 104 8.12 2.88 17.60
CA MET A 104 7.92 4.24 17.14
C MET A 104 6.62 4.78 17.73
N VAL A 105 6.71 5.95 18.36
CA VAL A 105 5.54 6.73 18.75
C VAL A 105 4.98 7.37 17.49
N LEU A 106 3.73 7.06 17.16
CA LEU A 106 3.07 7.55 15.95
C LEU A 106 2.33 8.85 16.18
N GLY A 107 1.83 9.08 17.39
CA GLY A 107 1.12 10.32 17.74
C GLY A 107 -0.02 10.08 18.73
N GLU A 108 -0.98 11.00 18.74
CA GLU A 108 -2.11 10.99 19.68
C GLU A 108 -3.34 10.34 19.02
N VAL A 109 -4.05 9.48 19.76
CA VAL A 109 -5.35 8.94 19.37
C VAL A 109 -6.40 10.04 19.55
N VAL A 110 -6.88 10.59 18.43
CA VAL A 110 -7.90 11.65 18.41
C VAL A 110 -9.33 11.13 18.27
N GLU A 111 -9.49 9.91 17.76
CA GLU A 111 -10.80 9.26 17.63
C GLU A 111 -10.64 7.76 17.88
N LYS A 112 -11.58 7.18 18.62
CA LYS A 112 -11.69 5.74 18.84
C LYS A 112 -13.12 5.32 18.56
N LYS A 113 -13.34 4.60 17.47
CA LYS A 113 -14.67 4.14 17.04
C LYS A 113 -14.75 2.63 17.10
N PHE A 114 -15.75 2.10 17.80
CA PHE A 114 -16.01 0.67 17.79
C PHE A 114 -16.69 0.26 16.47
N ILE A 115 -16.17 -0.78 15.84
CA ILE A 115 -16.67 -1.37 14.60
C ILE A 115 -17.32 -2.70 14.94
N GLU A 116 -18.66 -2.73 14.96
CA GLU A 116 -19.44 -3.91 15.36
C GLU A 116 -19.18 -5.13 14.46
N HIS A 117 -19.09 -4.94 13.13
CA HIS A 117 -18.94 -6.04 12.19
C HIS A 117 -17.58 -6.76 12.27
N THR A 118 -16.52 -6.08 12.71
CA THR A 118 -15.21 -6.70 12.98
C THR A 118 -14.96 -6.96 14.46
N ASN A 119 -15.86 -6.51 15.34
CA ASN A 119 -15.71 -6.54 16.80
C ASN A 119 -14.39 -5.90 17.28
N THR A 120 -13.97 -4.80 16.64
CA THR A 120 -12.67 -4.16 16.86
C THR A 120 -12.79 -2.64 16.94
N TYR A 121 -11.75 -1.96 17.41
CA TYR A 121 -11.69 -0.50 17.47
C TYR A 121 -10.91 0.08 16.29
N LEU A 122 -11.49 1.03 15.58
CA LEU A 122 -10.76 1.92 14.68
C LEU A 122 -10.17 3.07 15.47
N TYR A 123 -8.84 3.19 15.45
CA TYR A 123 -8.10 4.30 16.02
C TYR A 123 -7.72 5.28 14.93
N LYS A 124 -8.10 6.54 15.08
CA LYS A 124 -7.57 7.65 14.27
C LYS A 124 -6.47 8.33 15.07
N ILE A 125 -5.27 8.33 14.52
CA ILE A 125 -4.06 8.84 15.16
C ILE A 125 -3.64 10.10 14.43
N LYS A 126 -3.51 11.21 15.15
CA LYS A 126 -2.91 12.45 14.64
C LYS A 126 -1.40 12.37 14.82
N LEU A 127 -0.66 12.49 13.72
CA LEU A 127 0.79 12.63 13.75
C LEU A 127 1.16 13.95 14.43
N PRO A 128 2.25 14.00 15.23
CA PRO A 128 2.77 15.27 15.74
C PRO A 128 3.10 16.24 14.60
N ASP A 129 2.97 17.54 14.82
CA ASP A 129 3.15 18.56 13.76
C ASP A 129 4.58 18.56 13.17
N GLU A 130 5.54 18.04 13.93
CA GLU A 130 6.96 17.87 13.58
C GLU A 130 7.25 16.58 12.78
N TYR A 131 6.27 15.68 12.63
CA TYR A 131 6.39 14.47 11.82
C TYR A 131 5.99 14.76 10.37
N GLN A 132 6.57 13.98 9.44
CA GLN A 132 6.19 14.01 8.03
C GLN A 132 5.53 12.69 7.63
N GLY A 133 4.26 12.74 7.21
CA GLY A 133 3.55 11.62 6.60
C GLY A 133 3.47 11.78 5.09
N ILE A 134 3.98 10.82 4.32
CA ILE A 134 4.00 10.84 2.85
C ILE A 134 3.43 9.53 2.32
N HIS A 135 2.47 9.62 1.39
CA HIS A 135 1.91 8.51 0.66
C HIS A 135 2.28 8.59 -0.82
N GLU A 136 2.73 7.47 -1.38
CA GLU A 136 3.12 7.33 -2.78
C GLU A 136 2.35 6.16 -3.40
N TYR A 137 1.87 6.36 -4.63
CA TYR A 137 1.22 5.33 -5.42
C TYR A 137 1.88 5.22 -6.79
N ALA A 138 2.10 3.99 -7.26
CA ALA A 138 2.48 3.75 -8.64
C ALA A 138 1.73 2.56 -9.23
N ARG A 139 1.47 2.64 -10.54
CA ARG A 139 0.77 1.62 -11.31
C ARG A 139 1.57 1.24 -12.54
N GLY A 140 1.71 -0.06 -12.78
CA GLY A 140 2.31 -0.59 -14.01
C GLY A 140 1.49 -0.19 -15.24
N MET A 141 2.16 0.13 -16.34
CA MET A 141 1.49 0.56 -17.58
C MET A 141 0.88 -0.60 -18.37
N PHE A 142 1.37 -1.83 -18.16
CA PHE A 142 0.97 -2.98 -18.96
C PHE A 142 0.00 -3.89 -18.20
N PRO A 143 -1.11 -4.30 -18.82
CA PRO A 143 -2.01 -5.26 -18.22
C PRO A 143 -1.39 -6.65 -18.17
N TYR A 144 -1.86 -7.47 -17.23
CA TYR A 144 -1.58 -8.89 -17.16
C TYR A 144 -2.83 -9.70 -16.93
N TYR A 145 -2.80 -10.95 -17.36
CA TYR A 145 -3.93 -11.84 -17.22
C TYR A 145 -3.87 -12.58 -15.87
N VAL A 146 -4.93 -12.44 -15.08
CA VAL A 146 -5.16 -13.29 -13.91
C VAL A 146 -6.12 -14.40 -14.31
N PRO A 147 -5.70 -15.68 -14.25
CA PRO A 147 -6.58 -16.79 -14.55
C PRO A 147 -7.74 -16.87 -13.54
N VAL A 148 -8.90 -17.32 -14.01
CA VAL A 148 -10.04 -17.61 -13.14
C VAL A 148 -9.63 -18.74 -12.19
N GLN A 149 -9.62 -18.49 -10.89
CA GLN A 149 -9.46 -19.55 -9.89
C GLN A 149 -10.84 -20.06 -9.52
N PHE A 150 -11.19 -21.29 -9.92
CA PHE A 150 -12.50 -21.91 -9.67
C PHE A 150 -12.84 -22.10 -8.18
N THR A 151 -11.87 -21.91 -7.28
CA THR A 151 -12.01 -22.10 -5.83
C THR A 151 -12.49 -20.86 -5.07
N MET A 152 -12.51 -19.68 -5.71
CA MET A 152 -13.02 -18.44 -5.14
C MET A 152 -13.88 -17.76 -6.20
N MET A 153 -15.01 -17.15 -5.83
CA MET A 153 -15.84 -16.31 -6.72
C MET A 153 -15.06 -15.05 -7.16
N SER A 154 -13.99 -15.24 -7.92
CA SER A 154 -13.11 -14.21 -8.43
C SER A 154 -13.20 -14.23 -9.94
N SER A 155 -13.61 -13.12 -10.53
CA SER A 155 -13.54 -12.96 -11.98
C SER A 155 -12.06 -12.85 -12.37
N GLY A 156 -11.58 -13.82 -13.13
CA GLY A 156 -10.35 -13.69 -13.90
C GLY A 156 -10.45 -12.54 -14.91
N GLY A 157 -9.32 -12.09 -15.44
CA GLY A 157 -9.30 -10.99 -16.39
C GLY A 157 -8.01 -10.19 -16.38
N MET A 158 -8.03 -9.10 -17.15
CA MET A 158 -6.89 -8.19 -17.28
C MET A 158 -6.81 -7.28 -16.05
N ARG A 159 -5.69 -7.34 -15.34
CA ARG A 159 -5.37 -6.49 -14.19
C ARG A 159 -4.10 -5.69 -14.44
N TYR A 160 -3.86 -4.69 -13.60
CA TYR A 160 -2.63 -3.90 -13.61
C TYR A 160 -1.96 -4.03 -12.25
N SER A 161 -0.64 -4.19 -12.27
CA SER A 161 0.14 -4.20 -11.03
C SER A 161 0.16 -2.79 -10.45
N HIS A 162 0.19 -2.69 -9.12
CA HIS A 162 0.34 -1.42 -8.44
C HIS A 162 1.11 -1.60 -7.14
N GLU A 163 1.72 -0.52 -6.67
CA GLU A 163 2.42 -0.42 -5.40
C GLU A 163 1.93 0.81 -4.65
N GLU A 164 1.84 0.67 -3.34
CA GLU A 164 1.51 1.70 -2.38
C GLU A 164 2.60 1.76 -1.32
N ARG A 165 2.99 2.97 -0.98
CA ARG A 165 3.93 3.23 0.09
C ARG A 165 3.43 4.35 0.97
N SER A 166 3.46 4.16 2.27
CA SER A 166 3.27 5.22 3.24
C SER A 166 4.49 5.28 4.15
N ILE A 167 5.04 6.47 4.31
CA ILE A 167 6.21 6.72 5.14
C ILE A 167 5.81 7.75 6.18
N VAL A 168 6.12 7.45 7.43
CA VAL A 168 6.08 8.42 8.52
C VAL A 168 7.51 8.66 8.97
N ILE A 169 7.93 9.90 9.05
CA ILE A 169 9.29 10.32 9.44
C ILE A 169 9.17 11.18 10.70
N SER A 170 9.85 10.78 11.77
CA SER A 170 9.96 11.56 13.00
C SER A 170 11.07 12.63 12.91
N PRO A 171 11.09 13.64 13.81
CA PRO A 171 12.16 14.64 13.86
C PRO A 171 13.54 14.05 14.12
N LYS A 172 13.60 12.88 14.78
CA LYS A 172 14.84 12.15 15.07
C LYS A 172 15.33 11.30 13.89
N GLY A 173 14.61 11.32 12.76
CA GLY A 173 14.92 10.51 11.59
C GLY A 173 14.43 9.07 11.65
N ASP A 174 13.77 8.64 12.74
CA ASP A 174 13.08 7.35 12.77
C ASP A 174 11.96 7.34 11.74
N THR A 175 11.85 6.25 10.98
CA THR A 175 10.82 6.09 9.96
C THR A 175 9.98 4.84 10.17
N LEU A 176 8.67 4.97 10.04
CA LEU A 176 7.77 3.84 9.78
C LEU A 176 7.56 3.77 8.27
N LYS A 177 8.00 2.69 7.64
CA LYS A 177 7.73 2.43 6.23
C LYS A 177 6.66 1.36 6.14
N LEU A 178 5.62 1.65 5.39
CA LEU A 178 4.53 0.72 5.09
C LEU A 178 4.50 0.53 3.59
N TYR A 179 4.63 -0.73 3.16
CA TYR A 179 4.67 -1.08 1.75
C TYR A 179 3.64 -2.16 1.44
N HIS A 180 2.91 -1.97 0.34
CA HIS A 180 2.02 -2.97 -0.21
C HIS A 180 2.16 -2.99 -1.72
N ASN A 181 2.33 -4.16 -2.31
CA ASN A 181 2.26 -4.35 -3.75
C ASN A 181 1.19 -5.36 -4.13
N TYR A 182 0.66 -5.18 -5.33
CA TYR A 182 -0.28 -6.08 -5.97
C TYR A 182 0.22 -6.43 -7.37
N GLY A 183 0.05 -7.70 -7.74
CA GLY A 183 0.48 -8.20 -9.05
C GLY A 183 1.99 -8.41 -9.11
N TYR A 184 2.63 -7.79 -10.09
CA TYR A 184 4.02 -8.04 -10.45
C TYR A 184 4.93 -6.83 -10.24
N MET A 185 4.53 -5.83 -9.45
CA MET A 185 5.48 -4.78 -9.03
C MET A 185 6.54 -5.42 -8.13
N ASP A 186 7.81 -5.02 -8.28
CA ASP A 186 8.88 -5.45 -7.38
C ASP A 186 8.49 -5.24 -5.91
N SER A 187 8.93 -6.12 -5.03
CA SER A 187 8.82 -5.86 -3.59
C SER A 187 9.75 -4.70 -3.26
N GLY A 188 9.18 -3.55 -2.91
CA GLY A 188 9.93 -2.42 -2.36
C GLY A 188 10.55 -2.76 -1.01
N GLU A 189 11.02 -1.73 -0.30
CA GLU A 189 11.49 -1.91 1.08
C GLU A 189 10.38 -2.56 1.92
N LYS A 190 10.77 -3.53 2.75
CA LYS A 190 9.81 -4.22 3.63
C LYS A 190 9.14 -3.20 4.55
N SER A 191 7.88 -3.46 4.88
CA SER A 191 7.22 -2.73 5.96
C SER A 191 8.01 -2.93 7.26
N GLY A 192 8.22 -1.87 8.02
CA GLY A 192 9.00 -1.92 9.25
C GLY A 192 9.27 -0.56 9.88
N ILE A 193 9.78 -0.62 11.10
CA ILE A 193 10.29 0.52 11.85
C ILE A 193 11.81 0.59 11.68
N TYR A 194 12.30 1.74 11.25
CA TYR A 194 13.72 1.98 11.00
C TYR A 194 14.18 3.17 11.84
N LYS A 195 15.31 3.03 12.54
CA LYS A 195 15.86 4.12 13.35
C LYS A 195 16.70 5.07 12.51
N GLY A 196 16.55 6.37 12.77
CA GLY A 196 17.44 7.39 12.23
C GLY A 196 18.87 7.14 12.72
N ARG A 197 19.85 7.29 11.83
CA ARG A 197 21.27 7.26 12.21
C ARG A 197 21.71 8.60 12.74
#